data_AF-A0A5A9N5V2-F1
#
_entry.id   AF-A0A5A9N5V2-F1
#
_cell.length_a   1.000
_cell.length_b   1.000
_cell.length_c   1.000
_cell.angle_alpha   90.00
_cell.angle_beta   90.00
_cell.angle_gamma   90.00
#
_symmetry.space_group_name_H-M   'P 1'
#
loop_
_entity.id
_entity.type
_entity.pdbx_description
1 polymer ?
#
loop_
_entity_poly.entity_id
_entity_poly.type
_entity_poly.pdbx_seq_one_letter_code
_entity_poly.pdbx_strand_id
1 'polypeptide(L)'
;MVETLHTLSDLRRSKYGQPDPRHGLRLLWWFAREFVIIASNGLYALQDPASGCFGFRHFMNAERILPRNHYYKTGNLHQCDSLPHYVTGGYTGQLDDSNTDRLIVSLRSKWNGKFWFDKIYVTKHSDQVLFDQNHTYRISPDLIKNIRNLNRKEFLRLMKNDQNSQSVHIQIPQDSTIEHQRSRQSTRDDCDCRKCKIVMCVCASLLFILFLIVLLIVLVPALISKD
;
A
#
# COMPACT_ATOMS: atom_id res chain seq x y z
N MET A 1 -15.76 -12.67 16.79
CA MET A 1 -14.37 -12.87 16.34
C MET A 1 -14.28 -12.40 14.90
N VAL A 2 -13.22 -11.70 14.49
CA VAL A 2 -13.06 -11.22 13.09
C VAL A 2 -12.62 -12.38 12.21
N GLU A 3 -13.36 -12.66 11.14
CA GLU A 3 -13.04 -13.72 10.18
C GLU A 3 -11.69 -13.44 9.49
N THR A 4 -10.91 -14.49 9.22
CA THR A 4 -9.63 -14.38 8.51
C THR A 4 -9.74 -14.94 7.10
N LEU A 5 -9.35 -14.14 6.10
CA LEU A 5 -9.29 -14.52 4.69
C LEU A 5 -7.92 -15.12 4.40
N HIS A 6 -7.91 -16.39 4.00
CA HIS A 6 -6.70 -17.17 3.75
C HIS A 6 -6.34 -17.25 2.27
N THR A 7 -7.35 -17.21 1.40
CA THR A 7 -7.20 -17.47 -0.03
C THR A 7 -7.81 -16.36 -0.89
N LEU A 8 -7.44 -16.33 -2.18
CA LEU A 8 -8.09 -15.46 -3.17
C LEU A 8 -9.59 -15.78 -3.29
N SER A 9 -9.98 -17.04 -3.08
CA SER A 9 -11.39 -17.44 -3.08
C SER A 9 -12.15 -16.83 -1.91
N ASP A 10 -11.56 -16.80 -0.71
CA ASP A 10 -12.16 -16.13 0.46
C ASP A 10 -12.34 -14.64 0.21
N LEU A 11 -11.31 -13.98 -0.31
CA LEU A 11 -11.38 -12.57 -0.68
C LEU A 11 -12.50 -12.30 -1.68
N ARG A 12 -12.61 -13.12 -2.73
CA ARG A 12 -13.69 -13.00 -3.72
C ARG A 12 -15.07 -13.20 -3.10
N ARG A 13 -15.25 -14.22 -2.23
CA ARG A 13 -16.52 -14.50 -1.56
C ARG A 13 -16.92 -13.38 -0.59
N SER A 14 -15.95 -12.71 0.04
CA SER A 14 -16.20 -11.58 0.95
C SER A 14 -16.79 -10.34 0.27
N LYS A 15 -16.71 -10.24 -1.07
CA LYS A 15 -17.11 -9.09 -1.88
C LYS A 15 -16.45 -7.76 -1.46
N TYR A 16 -15.32 -7.80 -0.76
CA TYR A 16 -14.56 -6.61 -0.41
C TYR A 16 -14.15 -5.83 -1.67
N GLY A 17 -14.34 -4.50 -1.64
CA GLY A 17 -14.04 -3.61 -2.75
C GLY A 17 -14.90 -3.82 -4.01
N GLN A 18 -16.05 -4.47 -3.89
CA GLN A 18 -17.00 -4.71 -4.98
C GLN A 18 -18.42 -4.26 -4.61
N PRO A 19 -19.27 -3.86 -5.58
CA PRO A 19 -18.99 -3.71 -7.01
C PRO A 19 -18.18 -2.45 -7.35
N ASP A 20 -17.79 -2.28 -8.62
CA ASP A 20 -17.33 -0.97 -9.11
C ASP A 20 -18.40 0.10 -8.76
N PRO A 21 -18.04 1.35 -8.40
CA PRO A 21 -16.74 2.01 -8.55
C PRO A 21 -15.76 1.85 -7.36
N ARG A 22 -16.11 1.03 -6.36
CA ARG A 22 -15.32 0.80 -5.14
C ARG A 22 -13.84 0.54 -5.42
N HIS A 23 -12.98 1.07 -4.56
CA HIS A 23 -11.54 1.10 -4.77
C HIS A 23 -10.77 0.07 -3.94
N GLY A 24 -11.43 -0.63 -3.01
CA GLY A 24 -10.82 -1.52 -2.04
C GLY A 24 -9.91 -2.58 -2.63
N LEU A 25 -10.28 -3.18 -3.77
CA LEU A 25 -9.44 -4.17 -4.46
C LEU A 25 -8.15 -3.53 -4.99
N ARG A 26 -8.24 -2.34 -5.59
CA ARG A 26 -7.07 -1.62 -6.11
C ARG A 26 -6.15 -1.18 -4.97
N LEU A 27 -6.73 -0.76 -3.84
CA LEU A 27 -6.01 -0.44 -2.61
C LEU A 27 -5.28 -1.65 -2.03
N LEU A 28 -5.95 -2.80 -1.92
CA LEU A 28 -5.35 -4.01 -1.37
C LEU A 28 -4.23 -4.55 -2.26
N TRP A 29 -4.40 -4.49 -3.59
CA TRP A 29 -3.34 -4.87 -4.52
C TRP A 29 -2.12 -3.96 -4.40
N TRP A 30 -2.32 -2.63 -4.38
CA TRP A 30 -1.25 -1.66 -4.14
C TRP A 30 -0.51 -1.97 -2.83
N PHE A 31 -1.27 -2.17 -1.75
CA PHE A 31 -0.70 -2.46 -0.44
C PHE A 31 0.17 -3.72 -0.48
N ALA A 32 -0.36 -4.84 -1.00
CA ALA A 32 0.36 -6.11 -1.05
C ALA A 32 1.61 -6.08 -1.95
N ARG A 33 1.56 -5.33 -3.06
CA ARG A 33 2.60 -5.33 -4.09
C ARG A 33 3.65 -4.24 -3.88
N GLU A 34 3.23 -3.04 -3.52
CA GLU A 34 4.08 -1.86 -3.50
C GLU A 34 4.41 -1.38 -2.09
N PHE A 35 3.52 -1.61 -1.10
CA PHE A 35 3.75 -1.14 0.27
C PHE A 35 4.33 -2.21 1.21
N VAL A 36 4.07 -3.49 0.95
CA VAL A 36 4.56 -4.60 1.80
C VAL A 36 5.89 -5.13 1.28
N ILE A 37 6.89 -5.15 2.16
CA ILE A 37 8.16 -5.86 1.97
C ILE A 37 8.02 -7.24 2.63
N ILE A 38 8.23 -8.30 1.85
CA ILE A 38 8.18 -9.69 2.33
C ILE A 38 9.60 -10.15 2.61
N ALA A 39 9.84 -10.64 3.82
CA ALA A 39 11.08 -11.30 4.20
C ALA A 39 10.79 -12.65 4.87
N SER A 40 11.83 -13.46 5.08
CA SER A 40 11.72 -14.80 5.64
C SER A 40 11.02 -14.84 7.01
N ASN A 41 11.16 -13.78 7.80
CA ASN A 41 10.62 -13.70 9.16
C ASN A 41 9.35 -12.85 9.30
N GLY A 42 8.76 -12.36 8.21
CA GLY A 42 7.49 -11.62 8.28
C GLY A 42 7.24 -10.61 7.17
N LEU A 43 6.18 -9.82 7.39
CA LEU A 43 5.75 -8.73 6.51
C LEU A 43 6.12 -7.39 7.15
N TYR A 44 6.75 -6.52 6.35
CA TYR A 44 7.21 -5.22 6.79
C TYR A 44 6.59 -4.11 5.96
N ALA A 45 6.33 -2.97 6.58
CA ALA A 45 5.92 -1.77 5.86
C ALA A 45 7.12 -1.14 5.14
N LEU A 46 6.90 -0.68 3.91
CA LEU A 46 7.87 0.13 3.16
C LEU A 46 8.16 1.46 3.88
N GLN A 47 7.13 2.06 4.48
CA GLN A 47 7.21 3.30 5.22
C GLN A 47 6.38 3.21 6.50
N ASP A 48 6.75 4.00 7.52
CA ASP A 48 6.00 4.10 8.77
C ASP A 48 4.55 4.60 8.51
N PRO A 49 3.50 3.82 8.82
CA PRO A 49 2.13 4.31 8.78
C PRO A 49 1.88 5.56 9.64
N ALA A 50 2.68 5.80 10.68
CA ALA A 50 2.59 7.01 11.50
C ALA A 50 3.03 8.29 10.77
N SER A 51 3.77 8.18 9.65
CA SER A 51 4.22 9.35 8.88
C SER A 51 3.08 10.04 8.12
N GLY A 52 1.92 9.42 8.02
CA GLY A 52 0.78 9.95 7.27
C GLY A 52 0.85 9.78 5.76
N CYS A 53 1.96 9.25 5.23
CA CYS A 53 2.11 9.00 3.80
C CYS A 53 1.05 8.02 3.30
N PHE A 54 0.66 8.12 2.03
CA PHE A 54 -0.36 7.27 1.42
C PHE A 54 -1.71 7.31 2.15
N GLY A 55 -2.03 8.44 2.80
CA GLY A 55 -3.29 8.63 3.53
C GLY A 55 -3.44 7.80 4.81
N PHE A 56 -2.34 7.26 5.36
CA PHE A 56 -2.40 6.56 6.65
C PHE A 56 -2.74 7.52 7.79
N ARG A 57 -3.64 7.12 8.69
CA ARG A 57 -4.03 7.89 9.88
C ARG A 57 -4.27 6.95 11.05
N HIS A 58 -4.14 7.45 12.28
CA HIS A 58 -4.49 6.67 13.47
C HIS A 58 -5.97 6.22 13.39
N PHE A 59 -6.22 4.94 13.68
CA PHE A 59 -7.56 4.38 13.75
C PHE A 59 -7.95 4.15 15.20
N MET A 60 -8.87 4.99 15.68
CA MET A 60 -9.35 4.97 17.06
C MET A 60 -10.10 3.68 17.44
N ASN A 61 -10.66 2.97 16.45
CA ASN A 61 -11.49 1.78 16.67
C ASN A 61 -12.62 2.05 17.69
N ALA A 62 -13.29 3.19 17.55
CA ALA A 62 -14.30 3.68 18.49
C ALA A 62 -15.53 2.75 18.55
N GLU A 63 -15.92 2.18 17.41
CA GLU A 63 -17.02 1.23 17.29
C GLU A 63 -16.63 -0.19 17.76
N ARG A 64 -15.36 -0.39 18.16
CA ARG A 64 -14.82 -1.67 18.66
C ARG A 64 -14.98 -2.85 17.69
N ILE A 65 -14.91 -2.58 16.38
CA ILE A 65 -14.96 -3.63 15.34
C ILE A 65 -13.73 -4.55 15.38
N LEU A 66 -12.61 -4.07 15.94
CA LEU A 66 -11.37 -4.83 16.16
C LEU A 66 -11.05 -4.99 17.66
N PRO A 67 -10.24 -5.99 18.06
CA PRO A 67 -9.69 -6.08 19.41
C PRO A 67 -8.88 -4.83 19.78
N ARG A 68 -8.80 -4.47 21.07
CA ARG A 68 -8.04 -3.31 21.55
C ARG A 68 -6.56 -3.42 21.19
N ASN A 69 -6.07 -2.47 20.37
CA ASN A 69 -4.68 -2.34 19.95
C ASN A 69 -4.45 -0.93 19.37
N HIS A 70 -3.22 -0.64 18.97
CA HIS A 70 -2.88 0.54 18.17
C HIS A 70 -2.97 0.21 16.68
N TYR A 71 -3.78 0.98 15.96
CA TYR A 71 -4.05 0.76 14.54
C TYR A 71 -3.84 2.04 13.72
N TYR A 72 -3.50 1.83 12.45
CA TYR A 72 -3.52 2.86 11.42
C TYR A 72 -4.44 2.41 10.28
N LYS A 73 -5.17 3.35 9.67
CA LYS A 73 -6.04 3.10 8.51
C LYS A 73 -5.65 3.95 7.31
N THR A 74 -5.88 3.44 6.11
CA THR A 74 -5.80 4.17 4.83
C THR A 74 -7.00 3.79 3.94
N GLY A 75 -7.13 4.44 2.77
CA GLY A 75 -8.21 4.24 1.80
C GLY A 75 -9.26 5.34 1.81
N ASN A 76 -9.11 6.40 2.61
CA ASN A 76 -9.99 7.56 2.48
C ASN A 76 -9.56 8.41 1.28
N LEU A 77 -10.35 8.41 0.22
CA LEU A 77 -10.08 9.14 -1.03
C LEU A 77 -10.27 10.66 -0.92
N HIS A 78 -10.87 11.17 0.15
CA HIS A 78 -10.80 12.60 0.49
C HIS A 78 -9.42 13.02 1.04
N GLN A 79 -8.62 12.05 1.49
CA GLN A 79 -7.34 12.25 2.18
C GLN A 79 -6.31 11.22 1.68
N CYS A 80 -6.23 11.04 0.36
CA CYS A 80 -5.45 10.00 -0.29
C CYS A 80 -4.03 10.44 -0.68
N ASP A 81 -3.43 11.37 0.07
CA ASP A 81 -2.15 11.97 -0.27
C ASP A 81 -1.12 10.90 -0.66
N SER A 82 -0.60 10.98 -1.87
CA SER A 82 0.39 10.05 -2.44
C SER A 82 -0.09 8.63 -2.81
N LEU A 83 -1.39 8.29 -2.68
CA LEU A 83 -1.90 7.04 -3.26
C LEU A 83 -1.82 7.07 -4.80
N PRO A 84 -1.48 5.95 -5.46
CA PRO A 84 -1.39 5.94 -6.91
C PRO A 84 -2.72 6.25 -7.60
N HIS A 85 -2.68 6.95 -8.73
CA HIS A 85 -3.89 7.31 -9.50
C HIS A 85 -4.76 6.09 -9.84
N TYR A 86 -4.15 4.93 -10.10
CA TYR A 86 -4.93 3.73 -10.39
C TYR A 86 -5.72 3.20 -9.18
N VAL A 87 -5.36 3.57 -7.95
CA VAL A 87 -6.16 3.28 -6.76
C VAL A 87 -7.36 4.21 -6.73
N THR A 88 -7.11 5.50 -6.92
CA THR A 88 -8.10 6.59 -6.74
C THR A 88 -9.02 6.80 -7.93
N GLY A 89 -8.70 6.30 -9.13
CA GLY A 89 -9.37 6.67 -10.38
C GLY A 89 -10.85 6.27 -10.54
N GLY A 90 -11.43 5.54 -9.59
CA GLY A 90 -12.88 5.27 -9.52
C GLY A 90 -13.64 6.22 -8.61
N TYR A 91 -12.96 7.16 -7.97
CA TYR A 91 -13.55 8.11 -7.04
C TYR A 91 -14.38 9.16 -7.76
N THR A 92 -15.64 9.32 -7.36
CA THR A 92 -16.60 10.23 -8.01
C THR A 92 -16.67 11.60 -7.35
N GLY A 93 -16.18 11.74 -6.11
CA GLY A 93 -16.37 12.94 -5.30
C GLY A 93 -17.80 13.13 -4.77
N GLN A 94 -18.70 12.18 -5.03
CA GLN A 94 -20.11 12.24 -4.61
C GLN A 94 -20.34 11.42 -3.33
N LEU A 95 -21.52 11.60 -2.74
CA LEU A 95 -22.00 10.76 -1.63
C LEU A 95 -22.45 9.39 -2.17
N ASP A 96 -21.49 8.57 -2.59
CA ASP A 96 -21.70 7.22 -3.08
C ASP A 96 -20.71 6.21 -2.47
N ASP A 97 -20.74 4.98 -2.97
CA ASP A 97 -19.93 3.90 -2.43
C ASP A 97 -18.46 3.93 -2.86
N SER A 98 -18.04 4.82 -3.76
CA SER A 98 -16.68 4.83 -4.35
C SER A 98 -15.57 5.00 -3.30
N ASN A 99 -15.88 5.63 -2.16
CA ASN A 99 -14.95 5.93 -1.07
C ASN A 99 -15.28 5.20 0.26
N THR A 100 -15.84 3.99 0.21
CA THR A 100 -16.23 3.25 1.43
C THR A 100 -15.13 2.33 1.99
N ASP A 101 -14.21 1.85 1.14
CA ASP A 101 -13.23 0.83 1.53
C ASP A 101 -12.08 1.38 2.38
N ARG A 102 -11.63 0.59 3.36
CA ARG A 102 -10.48 0.92 4.21
C ARG A 102 -9.58 -0.29 4.42
N LEU A 103 -8.28 -0.02 4.48
CA LEU A 103 -7.28 -0.96 4.93
C LEU A 103 -6.76 -0.52 6.30
N ILE A 104 -6.75 -1.43 7.27
CA ILE A 104 -6.34 -1.16 8.66
C ILE A 104 -5.17 -2.07 9.02
N VAL A 105 -4.13 -1.52 9.63
CA VAL A 105 -2.93 -2.26 10.04
C VAL A 105 -2.61 -2.00 11.51
N SER A 106 -2.04 -2.99 12.17
CA SER A 106 -1.32 -2.84 13.44
C SER A 106 0.12 -3.28 13.27
N LEU A 107 1.00 -2.71 14.08
CA LEU A 107 2.43 -2.99 14.10
C LEU A 107 2.80 -3.58 15.46
N ARG A 108 3.77 -4.51 15.53
CA ARG A 108 4.24 -5.04 16.82
C ARG A 108 5.24 -4.09 17.49
N SER A 109 6.31 -3.76 16.77
CA SER A 109 7.34 -2.82 17.18
C SER A 109 8.29 -2.57 16.02
N LYS A 110 9.16 -1.58 16.17
CA LYS A 110 10.24 -1.27 15.22
C LYS A 110 11.43 -2.16 15.54
N TRP A 111 11.90 -2.95 14.56
CA TRP A 111 13.15 -3.71 14.68
C TRP A 111 14.09 -3.29 13.54
N ASN A 112 15.31 -2.88 13.87
CA ASN A 112 16.33 -2.42 12.92
C ASN A 112 15.81 -1.39 11.91
N GLY A 113 15.04 -0.40 12.38
CA GLY A 113 14.48 0.63 11.51
C GLY A 113 13.22 0.24 10.74
N LYS A 114 12.79 -1.03 10.78
CA LYS A 114 11.66 -1.56 10.00
C LYS A 114 10.43 -1.81 10.85
N PHE A 115 9.26 -1.59 10.26
CA PHE A 115 7.96 -1.74 10.92
C PHE A 115 7.32 -3.08 10.53
N TRP A 116 7.30 -4.01 11.47
CA TRP A 116 6.62 -5.31 11.33
C TRP A 116 5.10 -5.10 11.31
N PHE A 117 4.36 -5.81 10.45
CA PHE A 117 2.89 -5.92 10.53
C PHE A 117 2.45 -7.04 11.48
N ASP A 118 1.67 -6.71 12.51
CA ASP A 118 1.03 -7.71 13.39
C ASP A 118 -0.22 -8.29 12.74
N LYS A 119 -1.16 -7.39 12.41
CA LYS A 119 -2.43 -7.73 11.79
C LYS A 119 -2.75 -6.73 10.70
N ILE A 120 -3.32 -7.25 9.63
CA ILE A 120 -3.77 -6.51 8.45
C ILE A 120 -5.25 -6.84 8.33
N TYR A 121 -6.07 -5.81 8.18
CA TYR A 121 -7.50 -5.91 8.06
C TYR A 121 -7.97 -5.12 6.85
N VAL A 122 -9.09 -5.56 6.29
CA VAL A 122 -9.87 -4.81 5.32
C VAL A 122 -11.27 -4.62 5.88
N THR A 123 -11.86 -3.48 5.59
CA THR A 123 -13.22 -3.16 6.02
C THR A 123 -13.86 -2.20 5.04
N LYS A 124 -15.17 -1.97 5.19
CA LYS A 124 -15.87 -0.88 4.54
C LYS A 124 -16.64 -0.09 5.57
N HIS A 125 -16.96 1.12 5.19
CA HIS A 125 -18.01 1.88 5.83
C HIS A 125 -19.40 1.29 5.51
N SER A 126 -20.30 1.26 6.50
CA SER A 126 -21.72 0.92 6.31
C SER A 126 -22.56 2.13 5.88
N ASP A 127 -22.14 3.33 6.29
CA ASP A 127 -22.68 4.63 5.91
C ASP A 127 -21.50 5.64 5.82
N GLN A 128 -21.73 6.95 5.81
CA GLN A 128 -20.62 7.92 5.68
C GLN A 128 -19.66 7.96 6.88
N VAL A 129 -20.00 7.33 8.02
CA VAL A 129 -19.28 7.45 9.30
C VAL A 129 -18.93 6.10 9.90
N LEU A 130 -19.89 5.18 9.97
CA LEU A 130 -19.78 3.93 10.70
C LEU A 130 -19.10 2.85 9.87
N PHE A 131 -18.37 1.98 10.56
CA PHE A 131 -17.73 0.81 9.97
C PHE A 131 -18.68 -0.38 9.99
N ASP A 132 -18.64 -1.16 8.91
CA ASP A 132 -19.41 -2.39 8.79
C ASP A 132 -18.64 -3.56 9.44
N GLN A 133 -19.05 -3.92 10.65
CA GLN A 133 -18.43 -5.01 11.39
C GLN A 133 -18.57 -6.36 10.67
N ASN A 134 -19.68 -6.58 9.96
CA ASN A 134 -19.92 -7.83 9.22
C ASN A 134 -19.10 -7.92 7.93
N HIS A 135 -18.57 -6.78 7.45
CA HIS A 135 -17.67 -6.71 6.31
C HIS A 135 -16.26 -6.28 6.73
N THR A 136 -15.85 -6.65 7.94
CA THR A 136 -14.50 -6.48 8.46
C THR A 136 -13.80 -7.83 8.52
N TYR A 137 -12.65 -7.93 7.86
CA TYR A 137 -11.93 -9.18 7.72
C TYR A 137 -10.44 -9.00 8.01
N ARG A 138 -9.82 -9.99 8.64
CA ARG A 138 -8.37 -10.09 8.75
C ARG A 138 -7.81 -10.71 7.47
N ILE A 139 -6.72 -10.16 6.95
CA ILE A 139 -5.99 -10.73 5.82
C ILE A 139 -4.82 -11.57 6.34
N SER A 140 -4.75 -12.82 5.92
CA SER A 140 -3.62 -13.68 6.26
C SER A 140 -2.33 -13.24 5.54
N PRO A 141 -1.13 -13.53 6.10
CA PRO A 141 0.12 -13.26 5.42
C PRO A 141 0.27 -13.99 4.07
N ASP A 142 -0.27 -15.20 3.96
CA ASP A 142 -0.21 -15.97 2.72
C ASP A 142 -1.11 -15.40 1.62
N LEU A 143 -2.26 -14.82 1.99
CA LEU A 143 -3.08 -14.08 1.05
C LEU A 143 -2.33 -12.84 0.52
N ILE A 144 -1.59 -12.10 1.35
CA ILE A 144 -0.74 -10.99 0.88
C ILE A 144 0.30 -11.47 -0.13
N LYS A 145 0.99 -12.59 0.14
CA LYS A 145 1.96 -13.20 -0.80
C LYS A 145 1.30 -13.57 -2.12
N ASN A 146 0.13 -14.21 -2.07
CA ASN A 146 -0.63 -14.62 -3.25
C ASN A 146 -1.05 -13.42 -4.11
N ILE A 147 -1.55 -12.34 -3.49
CA ILE A 147 -1.94 -11.12 -4.21
C ILE A 147 -0.72 -10.48 -4.88
N ARG A 148 0.42 -10.42 -4.18
CA ARG A 148 1.66 -9.83 -4.72
C ARG A 148 2.14 -10.53 -6.00
N ASN A 149 1.97 -11.84 -6.10
CA ASN A 149 2.40 -12.63 -7.25
C ASN A 149 1.58 -12.34 -8.53
N LEU A 150 0.40 -11.75 -8.38
CA LEU A 150 -0.47 -11.39 -9.50
C LEU A 150 -0.20 -9.97 -9.98
N ASN A 151 -0.23 -9.77 -11.30
CA ASN A 151 -0.33 -8.41 -11.83
C ASN A 151 -1.74 -7.83 -11.55
N ARG A 152 -1.87 -6.50 -11.58
CA ARG A 152 -3.12 -5.82 -11.20
C ARG A 152 -4.32 -6.28 -12.03
N LYS A 153 -4.17 -6.42 -13.34
CA LYS A 153 -5.26 -6.79 -14.26
C LYS A 153 -5.74 -8.21 -13.96
N GLU A 154 -4.81 -9.13 -13.74
CA GLU A 154 -5.11 -10.50 -13.39
C GLU A 154 -5.81 -10.61 -12.02
N PHE A 155 -5.29 -9.91 -11.00
CA PHE A 155 -5.92 -9.87 -9.69
C PHE A 155 -7.36 -9.36 -9.76
N LEU A 156 -7.60 -8.23 -10.42
CA LEU A 156 -8.95 -7.67 -10.57
C LEU A 156 -9.88 -8.60 -11.35
N ARG A 157 -9.38 -9.26 -12.40
CA ARG A 157 -10.15 -10.26 -13.16
C ARG A 157 -10.58 -11.43 -12.26
N LEU A 158 -9.67 -11.99 -11.47
CA LEU A 158 -9.96 -13.10 -10.57
C LEU A 158 -11.01 -12.74 -9.52
N MET A 159 -11.04 -11.49 -9.06
CA MET A 159 -12.03 -11.03 -8.08
C MET A 159 -13.41 -10.79 -8.69
N LYS A 160 -13.49 -10.47 -9.99
CA LYS A 160 -14.74 -10.22 -10.72
C LYS A 160 -15.38 -11.48 -11.32
N ASN A 161 -14.60 -12.54 -11.54
CA ASN A 161 -15.11 -13.78 -12.12
C ASN A 161 -16.14 -14.42 -11.17
N ASP A 162 -17.40 -14.42 -11.59
CA ASP A 162 -18.47 -15.14 -10.93
C ASP A 162 -18.25 -16.67 -11.07
N GLN A 163 -18.78 -17.44 -10.12
CA GLN A 163 -18.59 -18.90 -9.98
C GLN A 163 -19.10 -19.74 -11.18
N ASN A 164 -19.59 -19.11 -12.25
CA ASN A 164 -20.14 -19.79 -13.43
C ASN A 164 -19.16 -19.90 -14.62
N SER A 165 -17.92 -19.43 -14.49
CA SER A 165 -16.86 -19.75 -15.47
C SER A 165 -16.01 -20.90 -14.94
N GLN A 166 -16.36 -22.12 -15.39
CA GLN A 166 -15.70 -23.38 -15.07
C GLN A 166 -14.16 -23.32 -15.24
N SER A 167 -13.47 -23.96 -14.29
CA SER A 167 -12.13 -24.56 -14.37
C SER A 167 -11.15 -23.97 -15.38
N VAL A 168 -10.31 -23.03 -14.93
CA VAL A 168 -8.98 -22.87 -15.55
C VAL A 168 -7.97 -23.57 -14.64
N HIS A 169 -7.63 -24.79 -15.01
CA HIS A 169 -6.45 -25.47 -14.50
C HIS A 169 -5.24 -24.68 -14.99
N ILE A 170 -4.63 -23.85 -14.14
CA ILE A 170 -3.39 -23.16 -14.49
C ILE A 170 -2.27 -24.19 -14.42
N GLN A 171 -1.92 -24.78 -15.56
CA GLN A 171 -0.61 -25.38 -15.74
C GLN A 171 0.37 -24.23 -15.99
N ILE A 172 1.41 -24.14 -15.18
CA ILE A 172 2.52 -23.19 -15.36
C ILE A 172 3.55 -23.89 -16.25
N PRO A 173 3.84 -23.42 -17.47
CA PRO A 173 5.02 -23.86 -18.21
C PRO A 173 6.24 -23.05 -17.79
N GLN A 174 7.37 -23.73 -17.65
CA GLN A 174 8.67 -23.15 -17.35
C GLN A 174 9.23 -22.36 -18.55
N ASP A 175 9.81 -21.21 -18.21
CA ASP A 175 10.94 -20.49 -18.80
C ASP A 175 11.20 -20.56 -20.32
N SER A 176 11.10 -19.41 -20.98
CA SER A 176 12.13 -18.93 -21.91
C SER A 176 11.98 -17.42 -22.18
N THR A 177 13.00 -16.68 -21.78
CA THR A 177 13.54 -15.41 -22.30
C THR A 177 12.73 -14.69 -23.41
N ILE A 178 12.11 -13.55 -23.08
CA ILE A 178 11.76 -12.52 -24.09
C ILE A 178 12.07 -11.13 -23.53
N GLU A 179 13.11 -10.50 -24.08
CA GLU A 179 13.31 -9.06 -24.03
C GLU A 179 12.10 -8.37 -24.67
N HIS A 180 11.45 -7.45 -23.95
CA HIS A 180 10.43 -6.60 -24.57
C HIS A 180 10.62 -5.14 -24.23
N GLN A 181 10.79 -4.39 -25.31
CA GLN A 181 11.15 -2.99 -25.39
C GLN A 181 10.12 -2.11 -24.69
N ARG A 182 10.64 -1.17 -23.92
CA ARG A 182 9.90 -0.16 -23.16
C ARG A 182 9.40 0.93 -24.11
N SER A 183 8.16 0.81 -24.60
CA SER A 183 7.50 1.93 -25.28
C SER A 183 7.07 2.98 -24.26
N ARG A 184 7.66 4.17 -24.37
CA ARG A 184 7.19 5.39 -23.72
C ARG A 184 5.91 5.82 -24.42
N GLN A 185 4.82 5.97 -23.69
CA GLN A 185 3.79 6.91 -24.11
C GLN A 185 3.27 7.69 -22.91
N SER A 186 3.48 9.00 -23.05
CA SER A 186 3.14 10.10 -22.18
C SER A 186 1.68 10.48 -22.42
N THR A 187 0.87 10.54 -21.36
CA THR A 187 -0.22 11.50 -21.26
C THR A 187 -0.20 12.09 -19.86
N ARG A 188 0.01 13.40 -19.85
CA ARG A 188 0.05 14.31 -18.71
C ARG A 188 -1.31 14.30 -18.02
N ASP A 189 -1.29 14.14 -16.70
CA ASP A 189 -2.02 14.93 -15.71
C ASP A 189 -1.39 14.58 -14.35
N ASP A 190 -0.37 15.38 -14.02
CA ASP A 190 0.51 15.20 -12.87
C ASP A 190 -0.18 15.84 -11.65
N CYS A 191 -0.82 15.02 -10.81
CA CYS A 191 -1.19 15.47 -9.46
C CYS A 191 0.10 15.61 -8.64
N ASP A 192 0.66 16.79 -8.77
CA ASP A 192 1.81 17.32 -8.07
C ASP A 192 1.68 17.24 -6.55
N CYS A 193 2.34 16.25 -5.93
CA CYS A 193 2.65 16.25 -4.51
C CYS A 193 4.11 16.67 -4.30
N ARG A 194 4.40 17.96 -4.57
CA ARG A 194 5.71 18.60 -4.37
C ARG A 194 6.26 18.46 -2.94
N LYS A 195 5.48 18.09 -1.93
CA LYS A 195 5.94 18.03 -0.54
C LYS A 195 6.77 16.80 -0.17
N CYS A 196 6.64 15.66 -0.86
CA CYS A 196 7.38 14.44 -0.47
C CYS A 196 8.72 14.27 -1.23
N LYS A 197 8.84 14.79 -2.46
CA LYS A 197 10.08 14.76 -3.24
C LYS A 197 11.05 15.91 -2.88
N ILE A 198 10.52 17.11 -2.61
CA ILE A 198 11.36 18.27 -2.25
C ILE A 198 12.07 18.04 -0.92
N VAL A 199 11.38 17.50 0.11
CA VAL A 199 12.00 17.28 1.42
C VAL A 199 13.17 16.28 1.32
N MET A 200 12.99 15.20 0.56
CA MET A 200 14.05 14.20 0.35
C MET A 200 15.24 14.75 -0.45
N CYS A 201 14.99 15.52 -1.52
CA CYS A 201 16.06 16.12 -2.32
C CYS A 201 16.80 17.24 -1.59
N VAL A 202 16.10 18.09 -0.83
CA VAL A 202 16.72 19.20 -0.09
C VAL A 202 17.59 18.67 1.06
N CYS A 203 17.14 17.64 1.80
CA CYS A 203 17.93 17.04 2.86
C CYS A 203 19.21 16.36 2.33
N ALA A 204 19.14 15.62 1.21
CA ALA A 204 20.31 14.98 0.61
C ALA A 204 21.33 16.00 0.08
N SER A 205 20.86 17.07 -0.57
CA SER A 205 21.72 18.14 -1.08
C SER A 205 22.40 18.92 0.05
N LEU A 206 21.69 19.23 1.14
CA LEU A 206 22.28 19.93 2.29
C LEU A 206 23.33 19.09 3.02
N LEU A 207 23.10 17.78 3.16
CA LEU A 207 24.09 16.86 3.74
C LEU A 207 25.34 16.72 2.86
N PHE A 208 25.17 16.68 1.53
CA PHE A 208 26.29 16.63 0.60
C PHE A 208 27.10 17.94 0.59
N ILE A 209 26.43 19.09 0.62
CA ILE A 209 27.10 20.41 0.72
C ILE A 209 27.87 20.52 2.04
N LEU A 210 27.26 20.11 3.15
CA LEU A 210 27.94 20.11 4.46
C LEU A 210 29.18 19.21 4.45
N PHE A 211 29.08 18.02 3.84
CA PHE A 211 30.22 17.11 3.68
C PHE A 211 31.36 17.74 2.86
N LEU A 212 31.05 18.40 1.74
CA LEU A 212 32.05 19.08 0.92
C LEU A 212 32.73 20.24 1.65
N ILE A 213 31.97 21.02 2.44
CA ILE A 213 32.53 22.10 3.26
C ILE A 213 33.49 21.55 4.31
N VAL A 214 33.11 20.49 5.01
CA VAL A 214 33.99 19.84 6.00
C VAL A 214 35.24 19.28 5.33
N LEU A 215 35.10 18.66 4.15
CA LEU A 215 36.23 18.13 3.38
C LEU A 215 37.21 19.25 2.98
N LEU A 216 36.71 20.40 2.52
CA LEU A 216 37.52 21.58 2.20
C LEU A 216 38.24 22.13 3.43
N ILE A 217 37.55 22.30 4.56
CA ILE A 217 38.14 22.84 5.79
C ILE A 217 39.25 21.92 6.34
N VAL A 218 39.14 20.60 6.16
CA VAL A 218 40.15 19.66 6.66
C VAL A 218 41.31 19.48 5.67
N LEU A 219 41.04 19.40 4.37
CA LEU A 219 42.08 19.12 3.37
C LEU A 219 42.86 20.36 2.95
N VAL A 220 42.24 21.55 2.91
CA VAL A 220 42.92 22.76 2.45
C VAL A 220 44.07 23.18 3.38
N PRO A 221 43.91 23.22 4.72
CA PRO A 221 45.03 23.53 5.62
C PRO A 221 46.12 22.44 5.60
N ALA A 222 45.75 21.19 5.39
CA ALA A 222 46.70 20.07 5.30
C ALA A 222 47.55 20.10 4.02
N LEU A 223 47.07 20.77 2.96
CA LEU A 223 47.81 21.00 1.72
C LEU A 223 48.68 22.27 1.79
N ILE A 224 48.25 23.29 2.54
CA ILE A 224 48.99 24.55 2.70
C ILE A 224 50.14 24.42 3.73
N SER A 225 50.05 23.48 4.67
CA SER A 225 51.10 23.24 5.69
C SER A 225 52.32 22.44 5.19
N LYS A 226 52.40 22.14 3.88
CA LYS A 226 53.49 21.33 3.30
C LYS A 226 54.51 22.11 2.47
N ASP A 227 54.41 23.43 2.44
CA ASP A 227 55.45 24.36 1.95
C ASP A 227 55.99 25.19 3.13
#